data_AF-A0A7C3BVX6-F1
#
_entry.id   AF-A0A7C3BVX6-F1
#
_cell.length_a   1.000
_cell.length_b   1.000
_cell.length_c   1.000
_cell.angle_alpha   90.00
_cell.angle_beta   90.00
_cell.angle_gamma   90.00
#
_symmetry.space_group_name_H-M   'P 1'
#
loop_
_entity.id
_entity.type
_entity.pdbx_description
1 polymer ?
#
loop_
_entity_poly.entity_id
_entity_poly.type
_entity_poly.pdbx_seq_one_letter_code
_entity_poly.pdbx_strand_id
1 'polypeptide(L)'
;MTWLSNPTALQERWLWLGGSVVLAILAAGVNWLLHSPPGKLVVWQQRWQRWPGRPWVQELVRLVYYLGLPASALLWRGALTERGLGLQPFPWSPTIISAAHTVINWTDWVRDLGWTGGIALAAALIVFLSQRQVIRLRHTSPARHRDIGVAFRAAAYQESHWAFYRAPFVLLWGTALGSWAGILPLLVENILNPLFWEELSSAKRGYNLWLNGILFIASTLIYLQTQNIWCALLADIALRWLWGYKSTAPE
;
A
#
# COMPACT_ATOMS: atom_id res chain seq x y z
N MET A 1 25.92 7.71 -11.14
CA MET A 1 25.49 8.84 -10.29
C MET A 1 24.97 10.06 -11.07
N THR A 2 24.88 10.02 -12.41
CA THR A 2 24.44 11.13 -13.28
C THR A 2 22.92 11.40 -13.30
N TRP A 3 22.10 10.49 -12.75
CA TRP A 3 20.63 10.65 -12.75
C TRP A 3 20.10 11.56 -11.63
N LEU A 4 20.92 11.88 -10.62
CA LEU A 4 20.54 12.78 -9.53
C LEU A 4 20.70 14.26 -9.89
N SER A 5 21.45 14.58 -10.95
CA SER A 5 21.76 15.96 -11.34
C SER A 5 20.79 16.54 -12.37
N ASN A 6 19.74 15.81 -12.79
CA ASN A 6 18.73 16.38 -13.67
C ASN A 6 17.63 17.06 -12.83
N PRO A 7 17.63 18.40 -12.73
CA PRO A 7 16.68 19.12 -11.87
C PRO A 7 15.23 18.89 -12.29
N THR A 8 14.97 18.62 -13.59
CA THR A 8 13.62 18.38 -14.08
C THR A 8 13.05 17.06 -13.55
N ALA A 9 13.84 15.99 -13.52
CA ALA A 9 13.40 14.69 -13.02
C ALA A 9 13.09 14.73 -11.52
N LEU A 10 13.87 15.50 -10.75
CA LEU A 10 13.60 15.72 -9.33
C LEU A 10 12.30 16.49 -9.12
N GLN A 11 12.08 17.56 -9.88
CA GLN A 11 10.84 18.34 -9.82
C GLN A 11 9.61 17.48 -10.19
N GLU A 12 9.72 16.68 -11.25
CA GLU A 12 8.64 15.78 -11.69
C GLU A 12 8.29 14.75 -10.60
N ARG A 13 9.27 14.16 -9.91
CA ARG A 13 9.03 13.25 -8.77
C ARG A 13 8.15 13.87 -7.69
N TRP A 14 8.50 15.08 -7.26
CA TRP A 14 7.76 15.78 -6.22
C TRP A 14 6.39 16.24 -6.69
N LEU A 15 6.25 16.59 -7.97
CA LEU A 15 4.96 16.93 -8.55
C LEU A 15 4.01 15.73 -8.57
N TRP A 16 4.49 14.54 -8.95
CA TRP A 16 3.70 13.30 -8.89
C TRP A 16 3.32 12.93 -7.46
N LEU A 17 4.28 12.96 -6.52
CA LEU A 17 4.03 12.64 -5.12
C LEU A 17 3.04 13.63 -4.49
N GLY A 18 3.29 14.93 -4.64
CA GLY A 18 2.44 15.99 -4.13
C GLY A 18 1.04 15.97 -4.74
N GLY A 19 0.94 15.73 -6.06
CA GLY A 19 -0.34 15.57 -6.75
C GLY A 19 -1.15 14.39 -6.24
N SER A 20 -0.50 13.25 -5.98
CA SER A 20 -1.16 12.07 -5.38
C SER A 20 -1.69 12.38 -3.98
N VAL A 21 -0.89 13.00 -3.11
CA VAL A 21 -1.29 13.36 -1.74
C VAL A 21 -2.47 14.34 -1.76
N VAL A 22 -2.43 15.37 -2.61
CA VAL A 22 -3.54 16.31 -2.77
C VAL A 22 -4.81 15.58 -3.23
N LEU A 23 -4.69 14.69 -4.21
CA LEU A 23 -5.82 13.90 -4.68
C LEU A 23 -6.41 13.00 -3.58
N ALA A 24 -5.56 12.38 -2.75
CA ALA A 24 -5.98 11.59 -1.59
C ALA A 24 -6.77 12.42 -0.58
N ILE A 25 -6.25 13.59 -0.22
CA ILE A 25 -6.89 14.51 0.74
C ILE A 25 -8.23 14.99 0.19
N LEU A 26 -8.30 15.36 -1.10
CA LEU A 26 -9.55 15.76 -1.74
C LEU A 26 -10.57 14.62 -1.75
N ALA A 27 -10.14 13.40 -2.08
CA ALA A 27 -11.01 12.23 -2.05
C ALA A 27 -11.54 11.94 -0.64
N ALA A 28 -10.68 12.04 0.39
CA ALA A 28 -11.06 11.91 1.78
C ALA A 28 -12.06 13.00 2.22
N GLY A 29 -11.81 14.26 1.84
CA GLY A 29 -12.70 15.38 2.12
C GLY A 29 -14.07 15.23 1.47
N VAL A 30 -14.12 14.83 0.20
CA VAL A 30 -15.37 14.50 -0.50
C VAL A 30 -16.08 13.36 0.22
N ASN A 31 -15.38 12.28 0.55
CA ASN A 31 -15.99 11.15 1.26
C ASN A 31 -16.55 11.57 2.62
N TRP A 32 -15.84 12.39 3.38
CA TRP A 32 -16.30 12.90 4.67
C TRP A 32 -17.52 13.82 4.53
N LEU A 33 -17.53 14.74 3.56
CA LEU A 33 -18.69 15.58 3.27
C LEU A 33 -19.92 14.76 2.87
N LEU A 34 -19.71 13.65 2.16
CA LEU A 34 -20.78 12.70 1.85
C LEU A 34 -21.27 11.93 3.08
N HIS A 35 -20.45 11.74 4.11
CA HIS A 35 -20.82 11.05 5.35
C HIS A 35 -21.36 11.97 6.45
N SER A 36 -21.11 13.28 6.36
CA SER A 36 -21.52 14.31 7.35
C SER A 36 -22.69 15.14 6.81
N PRO A 37 -23.97 14.75 7.02
CA PRO A 37 -25.05 15.32 6.22
C PRO A 37 -25.67 16.57 6.84
N PRO A 38 -25.77 17.67 6.07
CA PRO A 38 -26.90 18.57 6.12
C PRO A 38 -27.92 18.25 5.01
N GLY A 39 -29.16 17.92 5.42
CA GLY A 39 -30.40 17.93 4.62
C GLY A 39 -30.37 17.37 3.19
N LYS A 40 -30.02 18.21 2.21
CA LYS A 40 -30.20 17.91 0.77
C LYS A 40 -29.23 16.88 0.21
N LEU A 41 -28.04 16.75 0.79
CA LEU A 41 -27.04 15.76 0.35
C LEU A 41 -27.45 14.32 0.67
N VAL A 42 -28.35 14.12 1.65
CA VAL A 42 -28.84 12.80 2.07
C VAL A 42 -29.57 12.08 0.94
N VAL A 43 -30.42 12.78 0.18
CA VAL A 43 -31.22 12.14 -0.90
C VAL A 43 -30.32 11.67 -2.03
N TRP A 44 -29.34 12.49 -2.43
CA TRP A 44 -28.37 12.11 -3.44
C TRP A 44 -27.50 10.94 -2.97
N GLN A 45 -27.01 11.00 -1.72
CA GLN A 45 -26.21 9.94 -1.12
C GLN A 45 -26.98 8.61 -1.08
N GLN A 46 -28.25 8.62 -0.66
CA GLN A 46 -29.09 7.42 -0.66
C GLN A 46 -29.28 6.86 -2.07
N ARG A 47 -29.47 7.72 -3.07
CA ARG A 47 -29.59 7.29 -4.48
C ARG A 47 -28.28 6.67 -4.98
N TRP A 48 -27.15 7.29 -4.65
CA TRP A 48 -25.82 6.77 -4.98
C TRP A 48 -25.54 5.43 -4.30
N GLN A 49 -25.86 5.30 -3.00
CA GLN A 49 -25.66 4.07 -2.24
C GLN A 49 -26.51 2.90 -2.77
N ARG A 50 -27.71 3.18 -3.30
CA ARG A 50 -28.59 2.16 -3.90
C ARG A 50 -28.25 1.80 -5.35
N TRP A 51 -27.38 2.57 -6.01
CA TRP A 51 -27.06 2.32 -7.41
C TRP A 51 -26.16 1.09 -7.55
N PRO A 52 -26.57 0.05 -8.32
CA PRO A 52 -25.82 -1.21 -8.43
C PRO A 52 -24.44 -1.05 -9.09
N GLY A 53 -24.21 0.03 -9.84
CA GLY A 53 -22.92 0.33 -10.46
C GLY A 53 -21.88 0.93 -9.51
N ARG A 54 -22.27 1.33 -8.29
CA ARG A 54 -21.38 2.00 -7.35
C ARG A 54 -20.10 1.21 -7.02
N PRO A 55 -20.16 -0.10 -6.71
CA PRO A 55 -18.95 -0.88 -6.40
C PRO A 55 -17.95 -0.87 -7.55
N TRP A 56 -18.43 -0.94 -8.79
CA TRP A 56 -17.59 -0.91 -9.99
C TRP A 56 -16.89 0.43 -10.16
N VAL A 57 -17.60 1.54 -9.99
CA VAL A 57 -17.01 2.88 -10.09
C VAL A 57 -15.98 3.11 -8.98
N GLN A 58 -16.29 2.71 -7.75
CA GLN A 58 -15.34 2.82 -6.63
C GLN A 58 -14.08 1.99 -6.89
N GLU A 59 -14.24 0.76 -7.39
CA GLU A 59 -13.10 -0.11 -7.70
C GLU A 59 -12.26 0.45 -8.86
N LEU A 60 -12.90 0.98 -9.90
CA LEU A 60 -12.19 1.61 -11.02
C LEU A 60 -11.38 2.84 -10.56
N VAL A 61 -11.99 3.71 -9.74
CA VAL A 61 -11.30 4.87 -9.17
C VAL A 61 -10.10 4.43 -8.32
N ARG A 62 -10.27 3.39 -7.49
CA ARG A 62 -9.16 2.82 -6.70
C ARG A 62 -8.07 2.25 -7.56
N LEU A 63 -8.42 1.50 -8.60
CA LEU A 63 -7.46 0.91 -9.52
C LEU A 63 -6.64 2.01 -10.22
N VAL A 64 -7.30 3.06 -10.72
CA VAL A 64 -6.62 4.20 -11.35
C VAL A 64 -5.70 4.92 -10.35
N TYR A 65 -6.17 5.13 -9.12
CA TYR A 65 -5.38 5.83 -8.09
C TYR A 65 -4.18 5.00 -7.60
N TYR A 66 -4.41 3.75 -7.19
CA TYR A 66 -3.40 2.93 -6.54
C TYR A 66 -2.45 2.20 -7.50
N LEU A 67 -2.90 1.90 -8.72
CA LEU A 67 -2.06 1.23 -9.73
C LEU A 67 -1.76 2.15 -10.91
N GLY A 68 -2.78 2.86 -11.41
CA GLY A 68 -2.65 3.72 -12.57
C GLY A 68 -1.68 4.89 -12.35
N LEU A 69 -1.75 5.56 -11.20
CA LEU A 69 -0.87 6.69 -10.89
C LEU A 69 0.60 6.24 -10.74
N PRO A 70 0.95 5.20 -9.95
CA PRO A 70 2.32 4.69 -9.91
C PRO A 70 2.84 4.21 -11.27
N ALA A 71 2.02 3.51 -12.06
CA ALA A 71 2.40 3.05 -13.39
C ALA A 71 2.65 4.23 -14.35
N SER A 72 1.78 5.25 -14.32
CA SER A 72 1.95 6.46 -15.13
C SER A 72 3.23 7.21 -14.75
N ALA A 73 3.50 7.38 -13.46
CA ALA A 73 4.72 8.01 -12.97
C ALA A 73 5.99 7.20 -13.30
N LEU A 74 5.91 5.86 -13.35
CA LEU A 74 7.03 5.02 -13.80
C LEU A 74 7.35 5.22 -15.28
N LEU A 75 6.33 5.31 -16.11
CA LEU A 75 6.49 5.49 -17.57
C LEU A 75 6.81 6.95 -17.95
N TRP A 76 6.61 7.91 -17.05
CA TRP A 76 6.79 9.32 -17.33
C TRP A 76 8.22 9.81 -17.08
N ARG A 77 8.99 10.04 -18.15
CA ARG A 77 10.25 10.81 -18.18
C ARG A 77 11.27 10.53 -17.06
N GLY A 78 11.28 9.32 -16.50
CA GLY A 78 12.18 8.94 -15.40
C GLY A 78 11.82 9.55 -14.04
N ALA A 79 10.56 9.94 -13.85
CA ALA A 79 10.04 10.35 -12.54
C ALA A 79 10.27 9.21 -11.54
N LEU A 80 9.96 7.96 -11.87
CA LEU A 80 10.34 6.81 -11.05
C LEU A 80 11.33 5.89 -11.77
N THR A 81 11.94 4.98 -11.01
CA THR A 81 12.81 3.94 -11.54
C THR A 81 12.31 2.59 -11.05
N GLU A 82 12.52 1.54 -11.85
CA GLU A 82 12.16 0.16 -11.48
C GLU A 82 12.77 -0.24 -10.13
N ARG A 83 14.05 0.10 -9.92
CA ARG A 83 14.75 -0.15 -8.65
C ARG A 83 14.14 0.61 -7.47
N GLY A 84 13.72 1.85 -7.66
CA GLY A 84 13.06 2.63 -6.61
C GLY A 84 11.73 2.02 -6.17
N LEU A 85 11.00 1.40 -7.10
CA LEU A 85 9.78 0.66 -6.80
C LEU A 85 10.06 -0.73 -6.21
N GLY A 86 11.24 -1.30 -6.47
CA GLY A 86 11.58 -2.67 -6.12
C GLY A 86 11.13 -3.69 -7.16
N LEU A 87 11.01 -3.27 -8.42
CA LEU A 87 10.71 -4.17 -9.52
C LEU A 87 11.97 -4.97 -9.86
N GLN A 88 12.00 -6.22 -9.40
CA GLN A 88 13.01 -7.20 -9.80
C GLN A 88 12.47 -8.02 -10.98
N PRO A 89 13.31 -8.31 -12.01
CA PRO A 89 12.88 -9.14 -13.12
C PRO A 89 12.53 -10.55 -12.65
N PHE A 90 11.44 -11.10 -13.20
CA PHE A 90 11.06 -12.49 -12.97
C PHE A 90 12.10 -13.46 -13.52
N PRO A 91 12.32 -14.61 -12.86
CA PRO A 91 13.36 -15.54 -13.28
C PRO A 91 13.06 -16.22 -14.62
N TRP A 92 11.79 -16.22 -15.04
CA TRP A 92 11.32 -16.76 -16.32
C TRP A 92 11.11 -15.68 -17.41
N SER A 93 11.45 -14.41 -17.14
CA SER A 93 11.27 -13.36 -18.14
C SER A 93 12.29 -13.52 -19.27
N PRO A 94 11.89 -13.61 -20.55
CA PRO A 94 12.80 -13.75 -21.68
C PRO A 94 13.54 -12.44 -22.01
N THR A 95 13.54 -11.45 -21.11
CA THR A 95 14.06 -10.11 -21.37
C THR A 95 15.51 -10.19 -21.84
N ILE A 96 15.74 -9.68 -23.04
CA ILE A 96 17.01 -9.67 -23.74
C ILE A 96 18.05 -9.01 -22.85
N ILE A 97 19.03 -9.81 -22.46
CA ILE A 97 20.23 -9.44 -21.71
C ILE A 97 20.93 -8.33 -22.50
N SER A 98 20.65 -7.07 -22.18
CA SER A 98 21.52 -5.97 -22.60
C SER A 98 22.82 -6.09 -21.82
N ALA A 99 23.94 -5.89 -22.51
CA ALA A 99 25.28 -6.43 -22.25
C ALA A 99 25.99 -6.01 -20.94
N ALA A 100 25.28 -5.51 -19.93
CA ALA A 100 25.82 -5.15 -18.62
C ALA A 100 25.12 -5.93 -17.50
N HIS A 101 25.36 -7.24 -17.47
CA HIS A 101 25.28 -8.13 -16.30
C HIS A 101 24.16 -7.90 -15.26
N THR A 102 22.98 -8.44 -15.55
CA THR A 102 22.15 -9.07 -14.50
C THR A 102 21.85 -10.49 -14.95
N VAL A 103 22.77 -11.41 -14.64
CA VAL A 103 22.45 -12.84 -14.70
C VAL A 103 21.33 -13.04 -13.69
N ILE A 104 20.16 -13.47 -14.16
CA ILE A 104 19.05 -13.88 -13.31
C ILE A 104 19.59 -14.96 -12.36
N ASN A 105 19.70 -14.61 -11.09
CA ASN A 105 20.32 -15.46 -10.10
C ASN A 105 19.24 -16.06 -9.19
N TRP A 106 18.91 -17.33 -9.43
CA TRP A 106 17.97 -18.08 -8.59
C TRP A 106 18.35 -18.06 -7.11
N THR A 107 19.65 -17.94 -6.79
CA THR A 107 20.09 -17.86 -5.40
C THR A 107 19.63 -16.58 -4.72
N ASP A 108 19.53 -15.46 -5.45
CA ASP A 108 19.00 -14.20 -4.92
C ASP A 108 17.49 -14.34 -4.65
N TRP A 109 16.72 -14.90 -5.59
CA TRP A 109 15.29 -15.19 -5.37
C TRP A 109 15.03 -16.11 -4.17
N VAL A 110 15.80 -17.19 -4.02
CA VAL A 110 15.67 -18.10 -2.87
C VAL A 110 15.98 -17.38 -1.56
N ARG A 111 17.04 -16.56 -1.53
CA ARG A 111 17.39 -15.73 -0.36
C ARG A 111 16.27 -14.74 -0.03
N ASP A 112 15.72 -14.07 -1.04
CA ASP A 112 14.67 -13.07 -0.87
C ASP A 112 13.38 -13.71 -0.35
N LEU A 113 13.00 -14.88 -0.88
CA LEU A 113 11.89 -15.67 -0.36
C LEU A 113 12.14 -16.14 1.08
N GLY A 114 13.38 -16.50 1.43
CA GLY A 114 13.77 -16.85 2.81
C GLY A 114 13.55 -15.70 3.78
N TRP A 115 14.05 -14.50 3.46
CA TRP A 115 13.81 -13.29 4.26
C TRP A 115 12.33 -12.94 4.36
N THR A 116 11.61 -13.03 3.24
CA THR A 116 10.18 -12.77 3.16
C THR A 116 9.39 -13.69 4.08
N GLY A 117 9.68 -14.99 4.04
CA GLY A 117 9.06 -15.98 4.92
C GLY A 117 9.34 -15.70 6.39
N GLY A 118 10.60 -15.41 6.74
CA GLY A 118 10.99 -15.08 8.11
C GLY A 118 10.26 -13.85 8.67
N ILE A 119 10.21 -12.76 7.91
CA ILE A 119 9.54 -11.51 8.30
C ILE A 119 8.02 -11.72 8.37
N ALA A 120 7.42 -12.39 7.39
CA ALA A 120 5.98 -12.67 7.39
C ALA A 120 5.57 -13.55 8.57
N LEU A 121 6.36 -14.57 8.93
CA LEU A 121 6.12 -15.40 10.11
C LEU A 121 6.20 -14.58 11.41
N ALA A 122 7.19 -13.69 11.53
CA ALA A 122 7.29 -12.80 12.69
C ALA A 122 6.06 -11.87 12.80
N ALA A 123 5.63 -11.26 11.69
CA ALA A 123 4.42 -10.43 11.65
C ALA A 123 3.16 -11.24 12.02
N ALA A 124 3.02 -12.45 11.47
CA ALA A 124 1.93 -13.37 11.79
C ALA A 124 1.88 -13.72 13.28
N LEU A 125 3.04 -13.97 13.90
CA LEU A 125 3.14 -14.25 15.33
C LEU A 125 2.70 -13.05 16.17
N ILE A 126 3.16 -11.84 15.85
CA ILE A 126 2.74 -10.62 16.57
C ILE A 126 1.22 -10.46 16.50
N VAL A 127 0.63 -10.57 15.30
CA VAL A 127 -0.82 -10.45 15.14
C VAL A 127 -1.57 -11.55 15.88
N PHE A 128 -1.08 -12.79 15.83
CA PHE A 128 -1.68 -13.90 16.56
C PHE A 128 -1.69 -13.65 18.07
N LEU A 129 -0.59 -13.16 18.63
CA LEU A 129 -0.48 -12.81 20.04
C LEU A 129 -1.41 -11.65 20.41
N SER A 130 -1.47 -10.59 19.59
CA SER A 130 -2.41 -9.48 19.78
C SER A 130 -3.87 -9.96 19.75
N GLN A 131 -4.24 -10.83 18.80
CA GLN A 131 -5.59 -11.40 18.72
C GLN A 131 -5.92 -12.23 19.96
N ARG A 132 -4.99 -13.06 20.42
CA ARG A 132 -5.18 -13.89 21.62
C ARG A 132 -5.46 -13.01 22.85
N GLN A 133 -4.77 -11.89 22.98
CA GLN A 133 -5.02 -10.93 24.07
C GLN A 133 -6.39 -10.27 23.95
N VAL A 134 -6.77 -9.81 22.75
CA VAL A 134 -8.09 -9.19 22.53
C VAL A 134 -9.23 -10.17 22.81
N ILE A 135 -9.13 -11.43 22.37
CA ILE A 135 -10.15 -12.46 22.63
C ILE A 135 -10.26 -12.75 24.12
N ARG A 136 -9.15 -12.82 24.85
CA ARG A 136 -9.14 -13.00 26.31
C ARG A 136 -9.84 -11.85 27.04
N LEU A 137 -9.68 -10.62 26.57
CA LEU A 137 -10.25 -9.43 27.22
C LEU A 137 -11.72 -9.18 26.85
N ARG A 138 -12.15 -9.58 25.65
CA ARG A 138 -13.49 -9.24 25.12
C ARG A 138 -14.45 -10.42 24.98
N HIS A 139 -13.99 -11.64 25.21
CA HIS A 139 -14.78 -12.89 25.05
C HIS A 139 -15.46 -13.08 23.69
N THR A 140 -15.08 -12.30 22.68
CA THR A 140 -15.63 -12.39 21.32
C THR A 140 -14.52 -12.65 20.31
N SER A 141 -14.68 -13.68 19.50
CA SER A 141 -13.80 -13.89 18.34
C SER A 141 -14.35 -13.12 17.13
N PRO A 142 -13.53 -12.32 16.44
CA PRO A 142 -13.95 -11.68 15.19
C PRO A 142 -14.21 -12.76 14.13
N ALA A 143 -15.34 -12.65 13.43
CA ALA A 143 -15.64 -13.51 12.29
C ALA A 143 -14.58 -13.30 11.19
N ARG A 144 -13.86 -14.37 10.82
CA ARG A 144 -12.88 -14.36 9.73
C ARG A 144 -13.56 -14.72 8.43
N HIS A 145 -13.42 -13.87 7.41
CA HIS A 145 -13.83 -14.19 6.05
C HIS A 145 -12.58 -14.23 5.18
N ARG A 146 -12.26 -15.42 4.66
CA ARG A 146 -11.04 -15.65 3.88
C ARG A 146 -11.39 -15.62 2.40
N ASP A 147 -11.16 -14.48 1.78
CA ASP A 147 -11.28 -14.30 0.33
C ASP A 147 -9.91 -13.88 -0.22
N ILE A 148 -9.32 -14.76 -1.03
CA ILE A 148 -8.00 -14.52 -1.63
C ILE A 148 -8.03 -13.41 -2.68
N GLY A 149 -9.14 -13.21 -3.39
CA GLY A 149 -9.29 -12.14 -4.36
C GLY A 149 -9.39 -10.77 -3.70
N VAL A 150 -10.02 -10.68 -2.52
CA VAL A 150 -10.01 -9.46 -1.71
C VAL A 150 -8.62 -9.20 -1.12
N ALA A 151 -7.94 -10.23 -0.60
CA ALA A 151 -6.58 -10.11 -0.08
C ALA A 151 -5.59 -9.66 -1.16
N PHE A 152 -5.68 -10.26 -2.36
CA PHE A 152 -4.87 -9.89 -3.53
C PHE A 152 -5.02 -8.43 -3.91
N ARG A 153 -6.26 -7.97 -4.12
CA ARG A 153 -6.51 -6.58 -4.52
C ARG A 153 -6.06 -5.58 -3.45
N ALA A 154 -6.35 -5.86 -2.18
CA ALA A 154 -5.95 -5.01 -1.08
C ALA A 154 -4.41 -4.89 -0.97
N ALA A 155 -3.70 -6.01 -1.10
CA ALA A 155 -2.24 -6.03 -1.11
C ALA A 155 -1.67 -5.31 -2.34
N ALA A 156 -2.23 -5.54 -3.54
CA ALA A 156 -1.80 -4.87 -4.75
C ALA A 156 -1.93 -3.35 -4.65
N TYR A 157 -3.05 -2.85 -4.12
CA TYR A 157 -3.24 -1.42 -3.88
C TYR A 157 -2.26 -0.88 -2.84
N GLN A 158 -2.14 -1.55 -1.69
CA GLN A 158 -1.28 -1.10 -0.60
C GLN A 158 0.20 -1.07 -1.04
N GLU A 159 0.71 -2.16 -1.59
CA GLU A 159 2.13 -2.30 -1.93
C GLU A 159 2.54 -1.39 -3.08
N SER A 160 1.68 -1.21 -4.09
CA SER A 160 1.96 -0.30 -5.21
C SER A 160 1.99 1.16 -4.76
N HIS A 161 1.02 1.54 -3.92
CA HIS A 161 0.95 2.88 -3.34
C HIS A 161 2.15 3.16 -2.43
N TRP A 162 2.50 2.18 -1.60
CA TRP A 162 3.65 2.28 -0.72
C TRP A 162 4.97 2.41 -1.51
N ALA A 163 5.15 1.57 -2.53
CA ALA A 163 6.30 1.64 -3.42
C ALA A 163 6.42 3.00 -4.10
N PHE A 164 5.30 3.56 -4.54
CA PHE A 164 5.25 4.90 -5.10
C PHE A 164 5.68 5.97 -4.09
N TYR A 165 5.20 5.91 -2.84
CA TYR A 165 5.51 6.93 -1.82
C TYR A 165 6.95 6.89 -1.35
N ARG A 166 7.54 5.70 -1.21
CA ARG A 166 8.95 5.58 -0.81
C ARG A 166 9.93 5.91 -1.93
N ALA A 167 9.58 5.69 -3.19
CA ALA A 167 10.53 5.74 -4.31
C ALA A 167 11.30 7.08 -4.43
N PRO A 168 10.67 8.27 -4.34
CA PRO A 168 11.39 9.54 -4.38
C PRO A 168 12.44 9.67 -3.27
N PHE A 169 12.10 9.23 -2.05
CA PHE A 169 13.01 9.29 -0.91
C PHE A 169 14.13 8.25 -1.02
N VAL A 170 13.84 7.04 -1.52
CA VAL A 170 14.87 6.02 -1.78
C VAL A 170 15.91 6.53 -2.77
N LEU A 171 15.48 7.25 -3.80
CA LEU A 171 16.39 7.85 -4.79
C LEU A 171 17.26 8.95 -4.19
N LEU A 172 16.72 9.74 -3.27
CA LEU A 172 17.43 10.89 -2.67
C LEU A 172 18.32 10.52 -1.48
N TRP A 173 17.84 9.64 -0.61
CA TRP A 173 18.44 9.35 0.69
C TRP A 173 18.90 7.90 0.84
N GLY A 174 18.82 7.12 -0.24
CA GLY A 174 19.17 5.71 -0.24
C GLY A 174 18.06 4.82 0.31
N THR A 175 18.24 3.51 0.14
CA THR A 175 17.22 2.49 0.46
C THR A 175 16.82 2.50 1.92
N ALA A 176 17.79 2.56 2.85
CA ALA A 176 17.52 2.52 4.29
C ALA A 176 16.64 3.70 4.75
N LEU A 177 17.13 4.94 4.64
CA LEU A 177 16.40 6.11 5.11
C LEU A 177 15.16 6.39 4.25
N GLY A 178 15.29 6.23 2.92
CA GLY A 178 14.22 6.51 1.99
C GLY A 178 12.99 5.61 2.17
N SER A 179 13.19 4.33 2.51
CA SER A 179 12.09 3.42 2.78
C SER A 179 11.26 3.89 3.97
N TRP A 180 11.89 4.32 5.06
CA TRP A 180 11.17 4.85 6.22
C TRP A 180 10.56 6.23 5.94
N ALA A 181 11.27 7.10 5.23
CA ALA A 181 10.79 8.43 4.86
C ALA A 181 9.53 8.41 3.99
N GLY A 182 9.30 7.34 3.23
CA GLY A 182 8.05 7.15 2.49
C GLY A 182 6.79 7.24 3.36
N ILE A 183 6.90 7.03 4.69
CA ILE A 183 5.76 7.13 5.61
C ILE A 183 5.22 8.57 5.71
N LEU A 184 6.04 9.58 5.40
CA LEU A 184 5.70 10.99 5.60
C LEU A 184 4.44 11.39 4.80
N PRO A 185 4.35 11.17 3.48
CA PRO A 185 3.11 11.35 2.72
C PRO A 185 1.89 10.66 3.34
N LEU A 186 2.03 9.41 3.78
CA LEU A 186 0.94 8.63 4.36
C LEU A 186 0.48 9.21 5.71
N LEU A 187 1.39 9.74 6.52
CA LEU A 187 1.04 10.46 7.75
C LEU A 187 0.31 11.76 7.44
N VAL A 188 0.77 12.52 6.44
CA VAL A 188 0.10 13.76 6.02
C VAL A 188 -1.34 13.49 5.59
N GLU A 189 -1.55 12.45 4.76
CA GLU A 189 -2.89 12.03 4.34
C GLU A 189 -3.77 11.65 5.52
N ASN A 190 -3.28 10.83 6.43
CA ASN A 190 -4.06 10.36 7.57
C ASN A 190 -4.38 11.50 8.55
N ILE A 191 -3.44 12.40 8.83
CA ILE A 191 -3.66 13.55 9.72
C ILE A 191 -4.71 14.49 9.14
N LEU A 192 -4.68 14.72 7.82
CA LEU A 192 -5.61 15.62 7.13
C LEU A 192 -6.95 14.94 6.78
N ASN A 193 -7.05 13.62 6.92
CA ASN A 193 -8.29 12.89 6.71
C ASN A 193 -9.16 12.92 7.99
N PRO A 194 -10.31 13.61 8.00
CA PRO A 194 -11.17 13.66 9.18
C PRO A 194 -11.69 12.28 9.61
N LEU A 195 -11.86 11.35 8.66
CA LEU A 195 -12.31 9.98 8.97
C LEU A 195 -11.29 9.23 9.83
N PHE A 196 -9.99 9.48 9.63
CA PHE A 196 -8.92 8.83 10.41
C PHE A 196 -9.08 9.08 11.92
N TRP A 197 -9.45 10.31 12.30
CA TRP A 197 -9.67 10.65 13.71
C TRP A 197 -10.91 9.96 14.28
N GLU A 198 -11.98 9.82 13.50
CA GLU A 198 -13.13 8.99 13.89
C GLU A 198 -12.73 7.51 14.04
N GLU A 199 -11.86 7.01 13.17
CA GLU A 199 -11.33 5.64 13.27
C GLU A 199 -10.55 5.40 14.56
N LEU A 200 -9.68 6.33 14.95
CA LEU A 200 -8.89 6.24 16.17
C LEU A 200 -9.74 6.16 17.44
N SER A 201 -10.89 6.86 17.45
CA SER A 201 -11.82 6.79 18.58
C SER A 201 -12.55 5.44 18.71
N SER A 202 -12.61 4.65 17.64
CA SER A 202 -13.31 3.37 17.61
C SER A 202 -12.37 2.20 17.90
N ALA A 203 -12.61 1.46 18.98
CA ALA A 203 -11.78 0.30 19.34
C ALA A 203 -11.68 -0.77 18.22
N LYS A 204 -12.74 -0.94 17.42
CA LYS A 204 -12.74 -1.90 16.30
C LYS A 204 -11.87 -1.40 15.14
N ARG A 205 -11.94 -0.11 14.80
CA ARG A 205 -11.15 0.47 13.71
C ARG A 205 -9.69 0.65 14.11
N GLY A 206 -9.42 0.98 15.38
CA GLY A 206 -8.07 1.01 15.93
C GLY A 206 -7.32 -0.32 15.80
N TYR A 207 -8.01 -1.46 15.93
CA TYR A 207 -7.40 -2.78 15.67
C TYR A 207 -6.98 -2.94 14.19
N ASN A 208 -7.77 -2.46 13.24
CA ASN A 208 -7.40 -2.51 11.82
C ASN A 208 -6.23 -1.58 11.51
N LEU A 209 -6.17 -0.40 12.13
CA LEU A 209 -5.01 0.50 12.02
C LEU A 209 -3.74 -0.18 12.56
N TRP A 210 -3.84 -0.88 13.68
CA TRP A 210 -2.73 -1.68 14.22
C TRP A 210 -2.26 -2.77 13.24
N LEU A 211 -3.19 -3.53 12.64
CA LEU A 211 -2.86 -4.53 11.63
C LEU A 211 -2.19 -3.92 10.40
N ASN A 212 -2.72 -2.82 9.89
CA ASN A 212 -2.12 -2.10 8.75
C ASN A 212 -0.73 -1.57 9.11
N GLY A 213 -0.50 -1.13 10.35
CA GLY A 213 0.82 -0.73 10.85
C GLY A 213 1.82 -1.89 10.87
N ILE A 214 1.41 -3.08 11.30
CA ILE A 214 2.27 -4.28 11.25
C ILE A 214 2.60 -4.66 9.81
N LEU A 215 1.60 -4.64 8.91
CA LEU A 215 1.81 -4.94 7.49
C LEU A 215 2.75 -3.93 6.84
N PHE A 216 2.59 -2.64 7.17
CA PHE A 216 3.48 -1.58 6.71
C PHE A 216 4.94 -1.81 7.14
N ILE A 217 5.16 -2.13 8.42
CA ILE A 217 6.51 -2.41 8.94
C ILE A 217 7.07 -3.66 8.26
N ALA A 218 6.29 -4.72 8.14
CA ALA A 218 6.71 -5.95 7.48
C ALA A 218 7.09 -5.71 6.01
N SER A 219 6.26 -5.00 5.25
CA SER A 219 6.54 -4.62 3.85
C SER A 219 7.81 -3.78 3.75
N THR A 220 7.99 -2.80 4.64
CA THR A 220 9.20 -1.96 4.68
C THR A 220 10.45 -2.80 4.95
N LEU A 221 10.41 -3.70 5.93
CA LEU A 221 11.52 -4.59 6.24
C LEU A 221 11.83 -5.56 5.10
N ILE A 222 10.79 -6.14 4.47
CA ILE A 222 10.96 -7.00 3.29
C ILE A 222 11.65 -6.21 2.18
N TYR A 223 11.16 -5.01 1.86
CA TYR A 223 11.80 -4.16 0.84
C TYR A 223 13.24 -3.79 1.19
N LEU A 224 13.56 -3.53 2.46
CA LEU A 224 14.93 -3.25 2.87
C LEU A 224 15.87 -4.45 2.65
N GLN A 225 15.39 -5.68 2.88
CA GLN A 225 16.19 -6.89 2.72
C GLN A 225 16.30 -7.36 1.27
N THR A 226 15.21 -7.25 0.50
CA THR A 226 15.09 -7.89 -0.82
C THR A 226 15.07 -6.88 -1.97
N GLN A 227 14.65 -5.64 -1.72
CA GLN A 227 14.29 -4.66 -2.75
C GLN A 227 13.35 -5.25 -3.81
N ASN A 228 12.49 -6.19 -3.42
CA ASN A 228 11.62 -6.96 -4.30
C ASN A 228 10.15 -6.76 -3.89
N ILE A 229 9.40 -6.01 -4.71
CA ILE A 229 7.99 -5.72 -4.47
C ILE A 229 7.11 -6.97 -4.57
N TRP A 230 7.50 -7.97 -5.36
CA TRP A 230 6.76 -9.23 -5.49
C TRP A 230 6.78 -10.00 -4.18
N CYS A 231 7.93 -10.01 -3.49
CA CYS A 231 8.06 -10.59 -2.16
C CYS A 231 7.15 -9.89 -1.13
N ALA A 232 7.14 -8.56 -1.12
CA ALA A 232 6.27 -7.78 -0.23
C ALA A 232 4.78 -8.05 -0.53
N LEU A 233 4.41 -8.08 -1.81
CA LEU A 233 3.07 -8.40 -2.28
C LEU A 233 2.63 -9.80 -1.84
N LEU A 234 3.45 -10.83 -2.06
CA LEU A 234 3.14 -12.20 -1.64
C LEU A 234 2.95 -12.32 -0.13
N ALA A 235 3.80 -11.66 0.66
CA ALA A 235 3.67 -11.62 2.11
C ALA A 235 2.37 -10.93 2.55
N ASP A 236 2.05 -9.76 1.99
CA ASP A 236 0.82 -9.03 2.35
C ASP A 236 -0.44 -9.83 1.98
N ILE A 237 -0.47 -10.46 0.80
CA ILE A 237 -1.57 -11.36 0.39
C ILE A 237 -1.75 -12.49 1.40
N ALA A 238 -0.67 -13.19 1.74
CA ALA A 238 -0.71 -14.33 2.64
C ALA A 238 -1.21 -13.92 4.04
N LEU A 239 -0.70 -12.81 4.58
CA LEU A 239 -1.07 -12.31 5.89
C LEU A 239 -2.53 -11.83 5.94
N ARG A 240 -2.97 -11.04 4.96
CA ARG A 240 -4.37 -10.60 4.86
C ARG A 240 -5.34 -11.77 4.72
N TRP A 241 -5.00 -12.75 3.88
CA TRP A 241 -5.80 -13.96 3.71
C TRP A 241 -5.86 -14.78 5.00
N LEU A 242 -4.73 -15.00 5.68
CA LEU A 242 -4.65 -15.75 6.93
C LEU A 242 -5.56 -15.17 8.02
N TRP A 243 -5.56 -13.83 8.13
CA TRP A 243 -6.34 -13.10 9.13
C TRP A 243 -7.81 -12.88 8.74
N GLY A 244 -8.17 -13.14 7.48
CA GLY A 244 -9.52 -12.94 6.97
C GLY A 244 -9.89 -11.46 6.89
N TYR A 245 -8.98 -10.66 6.34
CA TYR A 245 -9.13 -9.22 6.19
C TYR A 245 -10.43 -8.88 5.44
N LYS A 246 -11.35 -8.19 6.11
CA LYS A 246 -12.46 -7.53 5.43
C LYS A 246 -11.95 -6.17 4.99
N SER A 247 -12.00 -5.90 3.69
CA SER A 247 -11.83 -4.54 3.15
C SER A 247 -12.75 -3.60 3.93
N THR A 248 -12.19 -2.76 4.80
CA THR A 248 -12.93 -1.72 5.53
C THR A 248 -13.12 -0.46 4.73
N ALA A 249 -12.90 -0.54 3.42
CA ALA A 249 -13.46 0.41 2.47
C ALA A 249 -14.86 0.82 2.95
N PRO A 250 -15.11 2.12 3.20
CA PRO A 250 -16.46 2.55 3.47
C PRO A 250 -17.33 2.12 2.28
N GLU A 251 -18.25 1.19 2.55
CA GLU A 251 -19.48 1.04 1.79
C GLU A 251 -20.35 2.29 1.91
#